data_AF-A0A7Y1UP07-F1
#
_entry.id   AF-A0A7Y1UP07-F1
#
_cell.length_a   1.000
_cell.length_b   1.000
_cell.length_c   1.000
_cell.angle_alpha   90.00
_cell.angle_beta   90.00
_cell.angle_gamma   90.00
#
_symmetry.space_group_name_H-M   'P 1'
#
loop_
_entity.id
_entity.type
_entity.pdbx_description
1 polymer ?
#
loop_
_entity_poly.entity_id
_entity_poly.type
_entity_poly.pdbx_seq_one_letter_code
_entity_poly.pdbx_strand_id
1 'polypeptide(L)'
;MTTRAELQGKSLEDLRTIAASVGVETDGLQKAKIIAAILGSDKFELSEDPAPVELPSAEKKSENNGGRAGSSNRSRSDSNRGGGSNRDGGPRKRNRKRGGRDREEPIDESELEVREGLLDILPEGYGFLRVGGYLPGEKDVYVPANQVRKFGLRKGDLIEGPVRPPRSQEKFAALVRVIKNNGMDPEEARKRPKFGNLTPLFPDIRLRLERDDDTDDSLARIMDLISPIGKGQRGLIVSPPKAGKTTVLKEIAHSLAANNPECHLMVVLVDERPEEVTDMQRSTKGEVVYSTFDRPAEEHTQVSELALERAKRLVEMGGDVVILLDSITRLARAHNLATPASGRILSGGVDSQALYPPKRFFGAARNIEEGGSLTIMGTALVETGSRMDEVIFEEFKGTGNMEVRLDRSLADKRIYPAIDIQASGTRKEELLFDPDELKQVWKLRRVLLALEPAPALELLINKLKDSKSNTEFLAEVAKSGN
;
A
#
# COMPACT_ATOMS: atom_id res chain seq x y z
N MET A 1 -8.79 3.62 33.94
CA MET A 1 -7.39 3.84 33.54
C MET A 1 -7.30 5.17 32.82
N THR A 2 -6.84 6.23 33.47
CA THR A 2 -6.55 7.50 32.78
C THR A 2 -5.36 7.25 31.85
N THR A 3 -5.50 7.54 30.56
CA THR A 3 -4.42 7.27 29.61
C THR A 3 -3.34 8.34 29.75
N ARG A 4 -2.09 7.98 29.43
CA ARG A 4 -0.96 8.92 29.43
C ARG A 4 -1.23 10.17 28.58
N ALA A 5 -2.01 10.02 27.51
CA ALA A 5 -2.43 11.08 26.61
C ALA A 5 -3.33 12.12 27.32
N GLU A 6 -4.27 11.69 28.14
CA GLU A 6 -5.16 12.59 28.90
C GLU A 6 -4.39 13.42 29.94
N LEU A 7 -3.38 12.84 30.59
CA LEU A 7 -2.54 13.54 31.56
C LEU A 7 -1.56 14.52 30.88
N GLN A 8 -1.12 14.25 29.65
CA GLN A 8 -0.24 15.15 28.90
C GLN A 8 -0.93 16.46 28.51
N GLY A 9 -2.24 16.42 28.26
CA GLY A 9 -3.05 17.60 27.92
C GLY A 9 -3.38 18.53 29.11
N LYS A 10 -3.19 18.08 30.36
CA LYS A 10 -3.51 18.88 31.56
C LYS A 10 -2.43 19.89 31.92
N SER A 11 -2.80 20.96 32.64
CA SER A 11 -1.85 21.94 33.14
C SER A 11 -0.96 21.34 34.24
N LEU A 12 0.18 21.98 34.56
CA LEU A 12 1.06 21.51 35.63
C LEU A 12 0.36 21.54 37.01
N GLU A 13 -0.52 22.51 37.21
CA GLU A 13 -1.28 22.71 38.45
C GLU A 13 -2.36 21.63 38.63
N ASP A 14 -3.06 21.27 37.55
CA ASP A 14 -3.99 20.14 37.54
C ASP A 14 -3.28 18.81 37.84
N LEU A 15 -2.10 18.61 37.26
CA LEU A 15 -1.31 17.41 37.49
C LEU A 15 -0.80 17.30 38.93
N ARG A 16 -0.45 18.42 39.57
CA ARG A 16 -0.09 18.43 41.00
C ARG A 16 -1.28 18.14 41.89
N THR A 17 -2.46 18.64 41.54
CA THR A 17 -3.71 18.36 42.27
C THR A 17 -4.08 16.88 42.17
N ILE A 18 -3.94 16.28 40.98
CA ILE A 18 -4.16 14.85 40.75
C ILE A 18 -3.10 14.01 41.48
N ALA A 19 -1.83 14.43 41.45
CA ALA A 19 -0.78 13.71 42.17
C ALA A 19 -1.01 13.75 43.70
N ALA A 20 -1.44 14.87 44.25
CA ALA A 20 -1.76 15.00 45.67
C ALA A 20 -2.94 14.11 46.10
N SER A 21 -3.96 13.94 45.26
CA SER A 21 -5.11 13.06 45.56
C SER A 21 -4.74 11.58 45.55
N VAL A 22 -3.67 11.20 44.84
CA VAL A 22 -3.14 9.82 44.80
C VAL A 22 -1.94 9.64 45.76
N GLY A 23 -1.57 10.67 46.53
CA GLY A 23 -0.54 10.60 47.56
C GLY A 23 0.90 10.65 47.04
N VAL A 24 1.12 11.25 45.86
CA VAL A 24 2.43 11.43 45.22
C VAL A 24 2.98 12.82 45.53
N GLU A 25 4.18 12.91 46.12
CA GLU A 25 4.89 14.18 46.31
C GLU A 25 5.42 14.74 44.98
N THR A 26 5.20 16.04 44.73
CA THR A 26 5.47 16.67 43.42
C THR A 26 6.45 17.85 43.44
N ASP A 27 7.05 18.16 44.58
CA ASP A 27 7.95 19.30 44.73
C ASP A 27 9.21 19.16 43.87
N GLY A 28 9.48 20.17 43.05
CA GLY A 28 10.63 20.19 42.12
C GLY A 28 10.53 19.23 40.94
N LEU A 29 9.45 18.45 40.79
CA LEU A 29 9.31 17.49 39.68
C LEU A 29 8.83 18.15 38.39
N GLN A 30 9.44 17.73 37.27
CA GLN A 30 9.02 18.10 35.92
C GLN A 30 7.74 17.35 35.52
N LYS A 31 6.93 17.97 34.64
CA LYS A 31 5.63 17.47 34.17
C LYS A 31 5.64 15.98 33.81
N ALA A 32 6.65 15.53 33.05
CA ALA A 32 6.77 14.13 32.63
C ALA A 32 6.96 13.14 33.79
N LYS A 33 7.67 13.54 34.86
CA LYS A 33 7.88 12.69 36.05
C LYS A 33 6.63 12.60 36.92
N ILE A 34 5.87 13.69 37.01
CA ILE A 34 4.58 13.71 37.72
C ILE A 34 3.58 12.77 37.03
N ILE A 35 3.48 12.84 35.69
CA ILE A 35 2.61 11.95 34.90
C ILE A 35 2.99 10.47 35.09
N ALA A 36 4.29 10.16 35.07
CA ALA A 36 4.76 8.79 35.29
C ALA A 36 4.44 8.28 36.71
N ALA A 37 4.54 9.14 37.72
CA ALA A 37 4.24 8.79 39.10
C ALA A 37 2.73 8.57 39.34
N ILE A 38 1.86 9.39 38.73
CA ILE A 38 0.40 9.21 38.77
C ILE A 38 -0.02 7.88 38.11
N LEU A 39 0.60 7.51 36.99
CA LEU A 39 0.28 6.27 36.27
C LEU A 39 0.79 5.01 36.97
N GLY A 40 1.76 5.15 37.89
CA GLY A 40 2.36 4.04 38.63
C GLY A 40 1.71 3.73 39.98
N SER A 41 0.73 4.53 40.42
CA SER A 41 0.06 4.36 41.72
C SER A 41 -1.27 3.63 41.58
N ASP A 42 -1.34 2.40 42.11
CA ASP A 42 -2.50 1.47 42.05
C ASP A 42 -3.76 1.90 42.84
N LYS A 43 -3.90 3.18 43.21
CA LYS A 43 -4.99 3.66 44.06
C LYS A 43 -5.87 4.70 43.36
N PHE A 44 -6.65 4.27 42.36
CA PHE A 44 -7.76 5.10 41.86
C PHE A 44 -8.89 4.23 41.26
N GLU A 45 -10.00 4.11 41.96
CA GLU A 45 -11.29 3.63 41.44
C GLU A 45 -12.35 4.71 41.64
N LEU A 46 -13.13 5.00 40.60
CA LEU A 46 -14.41 5.69 40.70
C LEU A 46 -15.40 5.06 39.71
N SER A 47 -16.58 4.81 40.25
CA SER A 47 -17.75 4.09 39.74
C SER A 47 -18.59 4.88 38.73
N GLU A 48 -19.14 4.19 37.72
CA GLU A 48 -20.58 4.16 37.36
C GLU A 48 -20.79 3.23 36.14
N ASP A 49 -21.52 2.13 36.36
CA ASP A 49 -21.99 1.19 35.32
C ASP A 49 -23.33 1.67 34.71
N PRO A 50 -23.62 1.32 33.45
CA PRO A 50 -24.97 0.92 33.06
C PRO A 50 -25.04 -0.57 32.67
N ALA A 51 -26.18 -1.16 33.03
CA ALA A 51 -26.51 -2.59 33.10
C ALA A 51 -26.31 -3.42 31.80
N PRO A 52 -26.11 -4.76 31.93
CA PRO A 52 -25.92 -5.66 30.80
C PRO A 52 -27.24 -6.03 30.10
N VAL A 53 -27.20 -6.10 28.76
CA VAL A 53 -28.29 -6.59 27.91
C VAL A 53 -28.11 -8.09 27.68
N GLU A 54 -29.13 -8.88 28.05
CA GLU A 54 -29.19 -10.34 27.85
C GLU A 54 -29.40 -10.72 26.38
N LEU A 55 -28.70 -11.76 25.92
CA LEU A 55 -28.90 -12.42 24.63
C LEU A 55 -29.81 -13.66 24.84
N PRO A 56 -30.85 -13.89 24.00
CA PRO A 56 -31.69 -15.06 24.16
C PRO A 56 -31.05 -16.32 23.54
N SER A 57 -31.11 -17.39 24.34
CA SER A 57 -30.68 -18.76 24.07
C SER A 57 -31.59 -19.52 23.09
N ALA A 58 -30.98 -20.38 22.27
CA ALA A 58 -31.65 -21.26 21.32
C ALA A 58 -32.33 -22.46 22.02
N GLU A 59 -33.65 -22.61 21.80
CA GLU A 59 -34.41 -23.80 22.20
C GLU A 59 -34.51 -24.83 21.07
N LYS A 60 -34.31 -26.09 21.46
CA LYS A 60 -34.69 -27.29 20.69
C LYS A 60 -36.21 -27.51 20.77
N LYS A 61 -36.84 -27.88 19.65
CA LYS A 61 -38.05 -28.71 19.67
C LYS A 61 -38.03 -29.80 18.60
N SER A 62 -38.18 -31.02 19.08
CA SER A 62 -38.62 -32.22 18.39
C SER A 62 -40.10 -32.13 18.03
N GLU A 63 -40.52 -32.69 16.89
CA GLU A 63 -41.62 -33.67 16.83
C GLU A 63 -41.79 -34.27 15.42
N ASN A 64 -42.58 -35.33 15.37
CA ASN A 64 -42.44 -36.52 14.56
C ASN A 64 -43.67 -36.73 13.66
N ASN A 65 -43.48 -37.50 12.58
CA ASN A 65 -44.35 -38.58 12.08
C ASN A 65 -45.17 -38.42 10.76
N GLY A 66 -45.03 -39.47 9.94
CA GLY A 66 -46.00 -40.00 8.94
C GLY A 66 -45.70 -39.65 7.47
N GLY A 67 -45.51 -40.56 6.51
CA GLY A 67 -45.56 -42.03 6.45
C GLY A 67 -45.85 -42.48 5.00
N ARG A 68 -45.44 -43.73 4.67
CA ARG A 68 -45.68 -44.56 3.44
C ARG A 68 -44.75 -44.33 2.24
N ALA A 69 -44.35 -45.32 1.45
CA ALA A 69 -44.30 -46.79 1.49
C ALA A 69 -43.66 -47.22 0.14
N GLY A 70 -42.93 -48.34 0.07
CA GLY A 70 -42.70 -49.02 -1.22
C GLY A 70 -41.37 -49.74 -1.45
N SER A 71 -41.32 -51.00 -1.01
CA SER A 71 -40.88 -52.18 -1.81
C SER A 71 -39.45 -52.30 -2.38
N SER A 72 -38.75 -53.33 -1.89
CA SER A 72 -37.94 -54.38 -2.57
C SER A 72 -37.05 -54.00 -3.77
N ASN A 73 -35.79 -54.46 -3.91
CA ASN A 73 -35.43 -55.87 -4.06
C ASN A 73 -33.89 -56.05 -4.13
N ARG A 74 -33.39 -57.08 -3.44
CA ARG A 74 -32.44 -58.11 -3.91
C ARG A 74 -31.05 -57.76 -4.50
N SER A 75 -30.04 -58.06 -3.67
CA SER A 75 -28.99 -59.09 -3.88
C SER A 75 -28.17 -59.12 -5.19
N ARG A 76 -26.84 -59.11 -5.04
CA ARG A 76 -25.99 -60.32 -5.19
C ARG A 76 -24.53 -60.00 -4.88
N SER A 77 -24.01 -60.65 -3.84
CA SER A 77 -22.62 -61.04 -3.74
C SER A 77 -22.37 -62.20 -4.71
N ASP A 78 -21.17 -62.29 -5.28
CA ASP A 78 -20.60 -63.61 -5.54
C ASP A 78 -19.09 -63.61 -5.24
N SER A 79 -18.67 -64.73 -4.71
CA SER A 79 -17.41 -65.02 -4.06
C SER A 79 -16.84 -66.30 -4.67
N ASN A 80 -15.55 -66.36 -4.96
CA ASN A 80 -14.82 -67.62 -5.07
C ASN A 80 -13.32 -67.33 -4.88
N ARG A 81 -12.67 -67.65 -3.75
CA ARG A 81 -12.26 -68.95 -3.14
C ARG A 81 -11.13 -69.69 -3.86
N GLY A 82 -10.13 -70.04 -3.03
CA GLY A 82 -9.18 -71.14 -3.21
C GLY A 82 -7.78 -70.65 -3.57
N GLY A 83 -6.68 -71.02 -2.91
CA GLY A 83 -6.40 -72.03 -1.89
C GLY A 83 -4.86 -72.08 -1.76
N GLY A 84 -4.34 -72.30 -0.54
CA GLY A 84 -2.91 -72.16 -0.24
C GLY A 84 -2.00 -73.32 -0.67
N SER A 85 -0.68 -73.14 -0.54
CA SER A 85 0.22 -73.99 0.25
C SER A 85 1.69 -73.52 0.17
N ASN A 86 2.41 -73.77 1.26
CA ASN A 86 3.82 -73.50 1.53
C ASN A 86 4.80 -74.06 0.50
N ARG A 87 5.96 -73.39 0.31
CA ARG A 87 7.29 -74.00 0.55
C ARG A 87 8.46 -73.01 0.47
N ASP A 88 9.40 -73.26 1.38
CA ASP A 88 10.72 -72.67 1.61
C ASP A 88 11.64 -72.48 0.38
N GLY A 89 12.60 -71.54 0.52
CA GLY A 89 13.91 -71.71 -0.13
C GLY A 89 14.73 -70.45 -0.45
N GLY A 90 15.49 -69.94 0.53
CA GLY A 90 16.85 -69.40 0.27
C GLY A 90 17.04 -67.87 0.26
N PRO A 91 17.92 -67.29 1.12
CA PRO A 91 18.22 -65.87 1.10
C PRO A 91 19.28 -65.57 0.04
N ARG A 92 18.86 -65.06 -1.12
CA ARG A 92 19.79 -64.45 -2.08
C ARG A 92 20.31 -63.12 -1.50
N LYS A 93 21.55 -63.16 -0.98
CA LYS A 93 22.41 -62.00 -0.73
C LYS A 93 22.53 -61.17 -2.02
N ARG A 94 21.59 -60.25 -2.24
CA ARG A 94 21.74 -59.17 -3.21
C ARG A 94 22.72 -58.19 -2.61
N ASN A 95 23.92 -58.20 -3.18
CA ASN A 95 24.95 -57.18 -3.05
C ASN A 95 24.31 -55.81 -3.26
N ARG A 96 23.88 -55.15 -2.17
CA ARG A 96 23.61 -53.71 -2.17
C ARG A 96 24.97 -53.04 -2.28
N LYS A 97 25.44 -52.91 -3.52
CA LYS A 97 26.42 -51.89 -3.90
C LYS A 97 25.81 -50.58 -3.41
N ARG A 98 26.26 -50.13 -2.25
CA ARG A 98 25.94 -48.84 -1.64
C ARG A 98 26.48 -47.84 -2.66
N GLY A 99 25.63 -47.44 -3.61
CA GLY A 99 25.90 -46.29 -4.46
C GLY A 99 26.26 -45.16 -3.51
N GLY A 100 27.42 -44.56 -3.74
CA GLY A 100 27.87 -43.42 -2.97
C GLY A 100 26.72 -42.43 -2.90
N ARG A 101 26.22 -42.19 -1.68
CA ARG A 101 25.73 -40.85 -1.41
C ARG A 101 26.94 -39.98 -1.67
N ASP A 102 26.90 -39.20 -2.72
CA ASP A 102 27.74 -38.02 -2.87
C ASP A 102 27.66 -37.31 -1.52
N ARG A 103 28.67 -37.52 -0.68
CA ARG A 103 28.89 -36.74 0.52
C ARG A 103 29.39 -35.44 -0.06
N GLU A 104 28.45 -34.56 -0.38
CA GLU A 104 28.75 -33.18 -0.70
C GLU A 104 29.69 -32.70 0.40
N GLU A 105 30.90 -32.30 -0.01
CA GLU A 105 31.84 -31.66 0.91
C GLU A 105 31.11 -30.49 1.57
N PRO A 106 31.25 -30.30 2.89
CA PRO A 106 30.66 -29.15 3.55
C PRO A 106 31.24 -27.90 2.90
N ILE A 107 30.42 -27.21 2.10
CA ILE A 107 30.76 -25.92 1.51
C ILE A 107 30.98 -24.96 2.67
N ASP A 108 32.12 -24.29 2.71
CA ASP A 108 32.39 -23.27 3.70
C ASP A 108 31.39 -22.12 3.50
N GLU A 109 30.48 -21.93 4.47
CA GLU A 109 29.47 -20.87 4.42
C GLU A 109 30.08 -19.47 4.36
N SER A 110 31.36 -19.31 4.77
CA SER A 110 32.06 -18.03 4.73
C SER A 110 32.54 -17.62 3.32
N GLU A 111 32.61 -18.57 2.37
CA GLU A 111 32.99 -18.30 0.98
C GLU A 111 31.77 -18.12 0.05
N LEU A 112 30.55 -18.25 0.58
CA LEU A 112 29.33 -18.11 -0.21
C LEU A 112 29.04 -16.65 -0.55
N GLU A 113 28.64 -16.42 -1.80
CA GLU A 113 28.17 -15.12 -2.26
C GLU A 113 26.91 -14.72 -1.47
N VAL A 114 26.90 -13.51 -0.91
CA VAL A 114 25.70 -12.92 -0.29
C VAL A 114 24.91 -12.18 -1.36
N ARG A 115 23.62 -12.48 -1.45
CA ARG A 115 22.69 -11.76 -2.33
C ARG A 115 21.55 -11.16 -1.54
N GLU A 116 21.05 -10.05 -2.07
CA GLU A 116 19.85 -9.38 -1.61
C GLU A 116 18.80 -9.43 -2.73
N GLY A 117 17.52 -9.60 -2.38
CA GLY A 117 16.43 -9.53 -3.35
C GLY A 117 15.05 -9.51 -2.71
N LEU A 118 14.05 -9.11 -3.49
CA LEU A 118 12.65 -9.03 -3.05
C LEU A 118 12.00 -10.42 -3.07
N LEU A 119 11.47 -10.85 -1.94
CA LEU A 119 10.82 -12.15 -1.82
C LEU A 119 9.46 -12.15 -2.52
N ASP A 120 9.32 -12.99 -3.54
CA ASP A 120 8.04 -13.34 -4.18
C ASP A 120 7.67 -14.77 -3.81
N ILE A 121 6.62 -14.93 -2.99
CA ILE A 121 6.15 -16.23 -2.50
C ILE A 121 5.09 -16.76 -3.46
N LEU A 122 5.27 -18.02 -3.88
CA LEU A 122 4.32 -18.72 -4.75
C LEU A 122 3.25 -19.48 -3.93
N PRO A 123 2.11 -19.85 -4.53
CA PRO A 123 0.99 -20.50 -3.83
C PRO A 123 1.38 -21.77 -3.07
N GLU A 124 2.41 -22.49 -3.52
CA GLU A 124 2.91 -23.72 -2.90
C GLU A 124 3.73 -23.45 -1.61
N GLY A 125 4.03 -22.19 -1.31
CA GLY A 125 4.65 -21.72 -0.06
C GLY A 125 6.17 -21.65 -0.07
N TYR A 126 6.83 -22.01 -1.17
CA TYR A 126 8.22 -21.60 -1.45
C TYR A 126 8.22 -20.26 -2.19
N GLY A 127 9.38 -19.64 -2.34
CA GLY A 127 9.48 -18.36 -3.05
C GLY A 127 10.77 -18.21 -3.84
N PHE A 128 10.89 -17.06 -4.49
CA PHE A 128 12.11 -16.62 -5.15
C PHE A 128 12.47 -15.20 -4.69
N LEU A 129 13.76 -14.94 -4.47
CA LEU A 129 14.27 -13.58 -4.36
C LEU A 129 14.46 -13.03 -5.76
N ARG A 130 13.72 -11.98 -6.09
CA ARG A 130 13.89 -11.20 -7.31
C ARG A 130 15.09 -10.28 -7.12
N VAL A 131 16.18 -10.58 -7.82
CA VAL A 131 17.47 -9.87 -7.67
C VAL A 131 17.61 -8.74 -8.71
N GLY A 132 16.99 -8.91 -9.88
CA GLY A 132 17.08 -7.97 -11.00
C GLY A 132 15.98 -6.91 -11.04
N GLY A 133 15.10 -6.85 -10.03
CA GLY A 133 13.93 -5.97 -10.01
C GLY A 133 12.68 -6.71 -9.52
N TYR A 134 11.54 -6.43 -10.14
CA TYR A 134 10.22 -6.96 -9.72
C TYR A 134 9.71 -8.11 -10.58
N LEU A 135 10.38 -8.41 -11.68
CA LEU A 135 10.05 -9.49 -12.60
C LEU A 135 10.93 -10.72 -12.35
N PRO A 136 10.46 -11.94 -12.72
CA PRO A 136 11.28 -13.12 -12.72
C PRO A 136 12.55 -12.96 -13.57
N GLY A 137 13.71 -13.33 -13.01
CA GLY A 137 15.00 -13.24 -13.66
C GLY A 137 15.80 -14.54 -13.56
N GLU A 138 16.78 -14.73 -14.45
CA GLU A 138 17.66 -15.91 -14.42
C GLU A 138 18.56 -15.97 -13.18
N LYS A 139 18.84 -14.80 -12.57
CA LYS A 139 19.66 -14.65 -11.38
C LYS A 139 18.88 -14.80 -10.07
N ASP A 140 17.58 -15.09 -10.15
CA ASP A 140 16.72 -15.24 -8.99
C ASP A 140 17.17 -16.39 -8.09
N VAL A 141 16.91 -16.23 -6.80
CA VAL A 141 17.36 -17.18 -5.78
C VAL A 141 16.17 -17.91 -5.21
N TYR A 142 16.18 -19.23 -5.29
CA TYR A 142 15.17 -20.09 -4.68
C TYR A 142 15.19 -19.98 -3.15
N VAL A 143 14.02 -19.75 -2.56
CA VAL A 143 13.81 -19.69 -1.12
C VAL A 143 12.96 -20.89 -0.68
N PRO A 144 13.57 -21.83 0.06
CA PRO A 144 12.86 -23.00 0.58
C PRO A 144 11.69 -22.63 1.50
N ALA A 145 10.58 -23.36 1.38
CA ALA A 145 9.37 -23.12 2.19
C ALA A 145 9.60 -23.23 3.71
N ASN A 146 10.56 -24.04 4.14
CA ASN A 146 10.93 -24.14 5.56
C ASN A 146 11.54 -22.83 6.08
N GLN A 147 12.34 -22.11 5.29
CA GLN A 147 12.90 -20.81 5.69
C GLN A 147 11.81 -19.74 5.75
N VAL A 148 10.92 -19.71 4.75
CA VAL A 148 9.74 -18.82 4.73
C VAL A 148 8.93 -19.00 6.01
N ARG A 149 8.61 -20.25 6.38
CA ARG A 149 7.84 -20.56 7.59
C ARG A 149 8.60 -20.29 8.88
N LYS A 150 9.90 -20.63 8.94
CA LYS A 150 10.73 -20.47 10.15
C LYS A 150 10.79 -19.00 10.60
N PHE A 151 11.08 -18.10 9.66
CA PHE A 151 11.25 -16.67 9.95
C PHE A 151 9.96 -15.85 9.72
N GLY A 152 8.85 -16.49 9.33
CA GLY A 152 7.59 -15.80 9.06
C GLY A 152 7.70 -14.78 7.93
N LEU A 153 8.50 -15.09 6.90
CA LEU A 153 8.74 -14.20 5.77
C LEU A 153 7.45 -13.98 4.97
N ARG A 154 7.31 -12.79 4.39
CA ARG A 154 6.14 -12.38 3.61
C ARG A 154 6.55 -11.86 2.25
N LYS A 155 5.66 -11.96 1.26
CA LYS A 155 5.88 -11.37 -0.07
C LYS A 155 6.23 -9.89 0.07
N GLY A 156 7.20 -9.41 -0.71
CA GLY A 156 7.72 -8.05 -0.64
C GLY A 156 8.81 -7.81 0.42
N ASP A 157 9.14 -8.79 1.26
CA ASP A 157 10.29 -8.68 2.17
C ASP A 157 11.59 -8.62 1.36
N LEU A 158 12.48 -7.68 1.69
CA LEU A 158 13.83 -7.60 1.14
C LEU A 158 14.74 -8.51 1.96
N ILE A 159 15.16 -9.61 1.37
CA ILE A 159 15.91 -10.66 2.07
C ILE A 159 17.36 -10.63 1.63
N GLU A 160 18.26 -10.66 2.61
CA GLU A 160 19.71 -10.74 2.41
C GLU A 160 20.23 -12.04 3.01
N GLY A 161 21.07 -12.78 2.28
CA GLY A 161 21.74 -13.96 2.82
C GLY A 161 22.65 -14.69 1.83
N PRO A 162 23.47 -15.64 2.32
CA PRO A 162 24.39 -16.41 1.50
C PRO A 162 23.61 -17.37 0.60
N VAL A 163 24.03 -17.43 -0.66
CA VAL A 163 23.42 -18.28 -1.68
C VAL A 163 24.40 -19.36 -2.10
N ARG A 164 23.90 -20.58 -2.27
CA ARG A 164 24.67 -21.67 -2.86
C ARG A 164 24.34 -21.81 -4.34
N PRO A 165 25.31 -22.23 -5.17
CA PRO A 165 25.06 -22.51 -6.57
C PRO A 165 24.00 -23.62 -6.75
N PRO A 166 23.31 -23.66 -7.91
CA PRO A 166 22.39 -24.73 -8.24
C PRO A 166 23.12 -26.08 -8.27
N ARG A 167 22.51 -27.12 -7.68
CA ARG A 167 22.98 -28.50 -7.83
C ARG A 167 22.64 -29.04 -9.22
N SER A 168 23.17 -30.20 -9.59
CA SER A 168 22.98 -30.79 -10.93
C SER A 168 21.52 -31.01 -11.38
N GLN A 169 20.54 -30.95 -10.47
CA GLN A 169 19.10 -31.05 -10.77
C GLN A 169 18.33 -29.73 -10.55
N GLU A 170 19.00 -28.65 -10.12
CA GLU A 170 18.38 -27.37 -9.81
C GLU A 170 18.72 -26.35 -10.90
N LYS A 171 17.75 -25.49 -11.25
CA LYS A 171 17.95 -24.42 -12.24
C LYS A 171 18.48 -23.13 -11.62
N PHE A 172 18.12 -22.87 -10.37
CA PHE A 172 18.40 -21.60 -9.68
C PHE A 172 19.32 -21.80 -8.49
N ALA A 173 20.08 -20.76 -8.15
CA ALA A 173 20.79 -20.69 -6.86
C ALA A 173 19.78 -20.77 -5.71
N ALA A 174 20.19 -21.27 -4.55
CA ALA A 174 19.30 -21.42 -3.40
C ALA A 174 19.82 -20.66 -2.18
N LEU A 175 18.92 -20.02 -1.44
CA LEU A 175 19.24 -19.34 -0.20
C LEU A 175 19.62 -20.37 0.88
N VAL A 176 20.80 -20.24 1.48
CA VAL A 176 21.26 -21.15 2.54
C VAL A 176 20.61 -20.78 3.87
N ARG A 177 20.63 -19.49 4.21
CA ARG A 177 19.99 -18.93 5.41
C ARG A 177 19.65 -17.46 5.20
N VAL A 178 18.73 -16.95 5.99
CA VAL A 178 18.41 -15.51 6.07
C VAL A 178 19.40 -14.85 7.03
N ILE A 179 20.10 -13.81 6.59
CA ILE A 179 20.93 -12.93 7.44
C ILE A 179 20.11 -11.71 7.87
N LYS A 180 19.43 -11.05 6.94
CA LYS A 180 18.57 -9.90 7.24
C LYS A 180 17.21 -10.01 6.54
N ASN A 181 16.20 -9.42 7.17
CA ASN A 181 14.90 -9.17 6.58
C ASN A 181 14.57 -7.67 6.70
N ASN A 182 14.49 -6.98 5.56
CA ASN A 182 14.31 -5.54 5.48
C ASN A 182 15.36 -4.75 6.30
N GLY A 183 16.60 -5.21 6.31
CA GLY A 183 17.70 -4.62 7.08
C GLY A 183 17.71 -4.97 8.59
N MET A 184 16.70 -5.69 9.08
CA MET A 184 16.59 -6.11 10.48
C MET A 184 17.05 -7.57 10.67
N ASP A 185 17.31 -7.95 11.92
CA ASP A 185 17.48 -9.36 12.28
C ASP A 185 16.20 -10.17 11.97
N PRO A 186 16.29 -11.38 11.40
CA PRO A 186 15.11 -12.14 10.99
C PRO A 186 14.16 -12.49 12.14
N GLU A 187 14.65 -12.69 13.36
CA GLU A 187 13.81 -12.98 14.53
C GLU A 187 13.11 -11.72 15.06
N GLU A 188 13.72 -10.55 14.90
CA GLU A 188 13.07 -9.27 15.20
C GLU A 188 12.02 -8.91 14.13
N ALA A 189 12.38 -9.03 12.86
CA ALA A 189 11.47 -8.80 11.73
C ALA A 189 10.23 -9.69 11.79
N ARG A 190 10.31 -10.86 12.43
CA ARG A 190 9.15 -11.74 12.64
C ARG A 190 8.09 -11.14 13.57
N LYS A 191 8.47 -10.24 14.48
CA LYS A 191 7.58 -9.62 15.47
C LYS A 191 6.82 -8.40 14.94
N ARG A 192 7.22 -7.87 13.78
CA ARG A 192 6.59 -6.67 13.19
C ARG A 192 5.10 -6.92 12.92
N PRO A 193 4.25 -5.89 13.09
CA PRO A 193 2.81 -6.02 12.87
C PRO A 193 2.50 -6.40 11.41
N LYS A 194 1.27 -6.86 11.19
CA LYS A 194 0.73 -7.06 9.85
C LYS A 194 0.01 -5.80 9.42
N PHE A 195 0.22 -5.36 8.19
CA PHE A 195 -0.39 -4.16 7.62
C PHE A 195 -1.91 -4.14 7.75
N GLY A 196 -2.56 -5.29 7.58
CA GLY A 196 -4.01 -5.42 7.74
C GLY A 196 -4.53 -5.28 9.18
N ASN A 197 -3.65 -5.32 10.18
CA ASN A 197 -3.99 -5.15 11.60
C ASN A 197 -3.71 -3.73 12.10
N LEU A 198 -3.06 -2.88 11.28
CA LEU A 198 -2.75 -1.50 11.65
C LEU A 198 -4.00 -0.62 11.51
N THR A 199 -4.12 0.37 12.40
CA THR A 199 -5.33 1.18 12.53
C THR A 199 -5.33 2.32 11.49
N PRO A 200 -6.26 2.31 10.51
CA PRO A 200 -6.28 3.33 9.45
C PRO A 200 -6.88 4.64 9.96
N LEU A 201 -6.20 5.76 9.66
CA LEU A 201 -6.67 7.11 9.93
C LEU A 201 -6.78 7.94 8.64
N PHE A 202 -7.42 9.11 8.75
CA PHE A 202 -7.31 10.15 7.73
C PHE A 202 -5.90 10.74 7.73
N PRO A 203 -5.41 11.21 6.58
CA PRO A 203 -4.18 12.00 6.52
C PRO A 203 -4.31 13.29 7.34
N ASP A 204 -3.32 13.54 8.18
CA ASP A 204 -3.21 14.72 9.07
C ASP A 204 -1.85 15.42 8.95
N ILE A 205 -0.87 14.77 8.32
CA ILE A 205 0.44 15.37 7.98
C ILE A 205 0.46 15.64 6.47
N ARG A 206 0.63 16.90 6.09
CA ARG A 206 0.69 17.34 4.70
C ARG A 206 2.05 17.03 4.05
N LEU A 207 2.02 16.54 2.82
CA LEU A 207 3.16 16.42 1.91
C LEU A 207 3.20 17.70 1.06
N ARG A 208 4.00 18.69 1.48
CA ARG A 208 4.14 19.98 0.78
C ARG A 208 4.82 19.77 -0.58
N LEU A 209 4.19 20.23 -1.65
CA LEU A 209 4.73 20.11 -3.00
C LEU A 209 5.51 21.35 -3.41
N GLU A 210 5.08 22.55 -3.00
CA GLU A 210 5.78 23.79 -3.27
C GLU A 210 7.24 23.69 -2.85
N ARG A 211 8.16 23.92 -3.79
CA ARG A 211 9.59 23.93 -3.51
C ARG A 211 10.09 25.36 -3.35
N ASP A 212 11.04 25.53 -2.42
CA ASP A 212 11.66 26.83 -2.18
C ASP A 212 12.71 27.19 -3.26
N ASP A 213 13.19 26.20 -4.04
CA ASP A 213 14.18 26.37 -5.11
C ASP A 213 13.57 26.66 -6.49
N ASP A 214 12.25 26.53 -6.63
CA ASP A 214 11.51 26.71 -7.88
C ASP A 214 10.18 27.47 -7.64
N THR A 215 10.31 28.77 -7.37
CA THR A 215 9.16 29.63 -7.07
C THR A 215 8.21 29.84 -8.26
N ASP A 216 8.70 29.55 -9.47
CA ASP A 216 7.95 29.64 -10.73
C ASP A 216 7.11 28.39 -11.01
N ASP A 217 7.27 27.32 -10.22
CA ASP A 217 6.46 26.12 -10.33
C ASP A 217 5.02 26.36 -9.82
N SER A 218 4.21 26.87 -10.74
CA SER A 218 2.77 27.04 -10.53
C SER A 218 2.04 25.71 -10.30
N LEU A 219 2.54 24.56 -10.77
CA LEU A 219 1.83 23.28 -10.65
C LEU A 219 1.83 22.80 -9.21
N ALA A 220 3.01 22.66 -8.60
CA ALA A 220 3.12 22.25 -7.20
C ALA A 220 2.35 23.21 -6.29
N ARG A 221 2.50 24.52 -6.51
CA ARG A 221 1.83 25.57 -5.73
C ARG A 221 0.31 25.53 -5.85
N ILE A 222 -0.24 25.37 -7.05
CA ILE A 222 -1.69 25.24 -7.27
C ILE A 222 -2.22 23.97 -6.61
N MET A 223 -1.53 22.83 -6.78
CA MET A 223 -1.93 21.58 -6.15
C MET A 223 -1.98 21.69 -4.63
N ASP A 224 -1.00 22.36 -4.04
CA ASP A 224 -0.95 22.61 -2.60
C ASP A 224 -2.15 23.41 -2.09
N LEU A 225 -2.69 24.35 -2.87
CA LEU A 225 -3.84 25.18 -2.48
C LEU A 225 -5.19 24.52 -2.79
N ILE A 226 -5.30 23.81 -3.91
CA ILE A 226 -6.58 23.30 -4.42
C ILE A 226 -6.83 21.85 -4.04
N SER A 227 -5.79 21.04 -3.91
CA SER A 227 -5.89 19.59 -3.72
C SER A 227 -4.70 19.09 -2.89
N PRO A 228 -4.59 19.50 -1.62
CA PRO A 228 -3.44 19.15 -0.78
C PRO A 228 -3.29 17.63 -0.65
N ILE A 229 -2.05 17.16 -0.58
CA ILE A 229 -1.73 15.74 -0.41
C ILE A 229 -1.25 15.52 1.03
N GLY A 230 -1.78 14.49 1.70
CA GLY A 230 -1.29 14.07 3.01
C GLY A 230 -0.56 12.71 3.00
N LYS A 231 0.14 12.42 4.09
CA LYS A 231 0.67 11.10 4.39
C LYS A 231 -0.48 10.10 4.57
N GLY A 232 -0.55 9.09 3.70
CA GLY A 232 -1.68 8.17 3.64
C GLY A 232 -2.77 8.52 2.62
N GLN A 233 -2.55 9.52 1.74
CA GLN A 233 -3.56 9.95 0.77
C GLN A 233 -3.85 8.86 -0.28
N ARG A 234 -5.12 8.76 -0.69
CA ARG A 234 -5.59 8.01 -1.87
C ARG A 234 -6.03 8.99 -2.95
N GLY A 235 -5.08 9.46 -3.75
CA GLY A 235 -5.32 10.48 -4.76
C GLY A 235 -5.44 9.92 -6.17
N LEU A 236 -6.33 10.51 -6.96
CA LEU A 236 -6.47 10.24 -8.39
C LEU A 236 -6.10 11.49 -9.20
N ILE A 237 -5.19 11.33 -10.16
CA ILE A 237 -4.90 12.33 -11.18
C ILE A 237 -5.72 11.95 -12.42
N VAL A 238 -6.88 12.56 -12.55
CA VAL A 238 -7.85 12.30 -13.60
C VAL A 238 -7.45 13.11 -14.82
N SER A 239 -6.98 12.45 -15.87
CA SER A 239 -6.42 13.13 -17.04
C SER A 239 -6.99 12.58 -18.34
N PRO A 240 -7.47 13.43 -19.25
CA PRO A 240 -7.59 13.05 -20.63
C PRO A 240 -6.21 12.84 -21.26
N PRO A 241 -6.12 12.06 -22.36
CA PRO A 241 -4.90 11.99 -23.16
C PRO A 241 -4.38 13.38 -23.55
N LYS A 242 -3.06 13.56 -23.49
CA LYS A 242 -2.33 14.80 -23.85
C LYS A 242 -2.58 16.04 -22.97
N ALA A 243 -3.25 15.91 -21.82
CA ALA A 243 -3.48 17.05 -20.92
C ALA A 243 -2.31 17.38 -19.95
N GLY A 244 -1.19 16.66 -20.04
CA GLY A 244 -0.01 16.90 -19.19
C GLY A 244 0.13 15.97 -17.98
N LYS A 245 -0.56 14.82 -17.96
CA LYS A 245 -0.44 13.74 -16.93
C LYS A 245 0.99 13.50 -16.47
N THR A 246 1.89 13.22 -17.42
CA THR A 246 3.27 12.84 -17.11
C THR A 246 4.04 13.99 -16.45
N THR A 247 3.78 15.23 -16.87
CA THR A 247 4.37 16.43 -16.24
C THR A 247 3.93 16.56 -14.80
N VAL A 248 2.62 16.43 -14.53
CA VAL A 248 2.07 16.45 -13.15
C VAL A 248 2.72 15.36 -12.29
N LEU A 249 2.81 14.13 -12.80
CA LEU A 249 3.36 13.01 -12.04
C LEU A 249 4.84 13.23 -11.69
N LYS A 250 5.64 13.72 -12.65
CA LYS A 250 7.05 14.05 -12.43
C LYS A 250 7.23 15.19 -11.44
N GLU A 251 6.39 16.22 -11.54
CA GLU A 251 6.50 17.38 -10.65
C GLU A 251 6.21 16.99 -9.20
N ILE A 252 5.18 16.15 -8.99
CA ILE A 252 4.92 15.54 -7.68
C ILE A 252 6.14 14.72 -7.22
N ALA A 253 6.71 13.88 -8.09
CA ALA A 253 7.88 13.07 -7.74
C ALA A 253 9.09 13.91 -7.31
N HIS A 254 9.42 14.96 -8.07
CA HIS A 254 10.52 15.86 -7.76
C HIS A 254 10.27 16.63 -6.46
N SER A 255 9.05 17.14 -6.29
CA SER A 255 8.64 17.88 -5.10
C SER A 255 8.71 17.04 -3.83
N LEU A 256 8.21 15.79 -3.90
CA LEU A 256 8.31 14.84 -2.78
C LEU A 256 9.76 14.48 -2.46
N ALA A 257 10.59 14.25 -3.48
CA ALA A 257 12.01 13.93 -3.26
C ALA A 257 12.80 15.10 -2.65
N ALA A 258 12.38 16.35 -2.92
CA ALA A 258 13.01 17.55 -2.37
C ALA A 258 12.51 17.87 -0.96
N ASN A 259 11.19 17.90 -0.76
CA ASN A 259 10.56 18.40 0.46
C ASN A 259 10.32 17.30 1.50
N ASN A 260 10.17 16.04 1.06
CA ASN A 260 9.89 14.89 1.92
C ASN A 260 10.88 13.73 1.67
N PRO A 261 12.20 13.96 1.84
CA PRO A 261 13.23 12.94 1.59
C PRO A 261 13.15 11.75 2.54
N GLU A 262 12.40 11.85 3.65
CA GLU A 262 12.13 10.75 4.55
C GLU A 262 11.13 9.73 3.98
N CYS A 263 10.32 10.13 3.00
CA CYS A 263 9.37 9.25 2.34
C CYS A 263 10.08 8.33 1.34
N HIS A 264 9.78 7.03 1.38
CA HIS A 264 10.22 6.10 0.36
C HIS A 264 9.35 6.26 -0.90
N LEU A 265 9.89 6.97 -1.90
CA LEU A 265 9.21 7.23 -3.17
C LEU A 265 9.36 6.03 -4.13
N MET A 266 8.23 5.46 -4.54
CA MET A 266 8.12 4.40 -5.54
C MET A 266 7.31 4.90 -6.74
N VAL A 267 7.85 4.80 -7.95
CA VAL A 267 7.11 5.06 -9.19
C VAL A 267 6.83 3.74 -9.87
N VAL A 268 5.56 3.39 -10.03
CA VAL A 268 5.10 2.13 -10.61
C VAL A 268 4.48 2.42 -11.98
N LEU A 269 5.16 1.99 -13.04
CA LEU A 269 4.76 2.22 -14.43
C LEU A 269 4.27 0.91 -15.05
N VAL A 270 3.01 0.87 -15.49
CA VAL A 270 2.36 -0.34 -15.99
C VAL A 270 1.79 -0.10 -17.37
N ASP A 271 2.15 -0.97 -18.32
CA ASP A 271 1.68 -0.91 -19.72
C ASP A 271 1.99 0.47 -20.35
N GLU A 272 3.16 1.04 -20.00
CA GLU A 272 3.62 2.32 -20.50
C GLU A 272 4.78 2.16 -21.50
N ARG A 273 5.06 3.21 -22.27
CA ARG A 273 6.09 3.19 -23.30
C ARG A 273 7.51 3.15 -22.73
N PRO A 274 8.44 2.37 -23.32
CA PRO A 274 9.84 2.28 -22.86
C PRO A 274 10.57 3.62 -22.75
N GLU A 275 10.31 4.55 -23.66
CA GLU A 275 10.90 5.90 -23.62
C GLU A 275 10.39 6.72 -22.43
N GLU A 276 9.11 6.59 -22.06
CA GLU A 276 8.52 7.25 -20.89
C GLU A 276 9.06 6.64 -19.59
N VAL A 277 9.27 5.32 -19.56
CA VAL A 277 9.96 4.63 -18.45
C VAL A 277 11.38 5.14 -18.28
N THR A 278 12.15 5.21 -19.37
CA THR A 278 13.56 5.65 -19.33
C THR A 278 13.67 7.09 -18.84
N ASP A 279 12.77 7.95 -19.31
CA ASP A 279 12.69 9.35 -18.90
C ASP A 279 12.34 9.49 -17.41
N MET A 280 11.39 8.69 -16.91
CA MET A 280 11.07 8.65 -15.47
C MET A 280 12.24 8.15 -14.61
N GLN A 281 12.95 7.11 -15.05
CA GLN A 281 14.13 6.56 -14.37
C GLN A 281 15.27 7.58 -14.24
N ARG A 282 15.44 8.45 -15.23
CA ARG A 282 16.51 9.46 -15.24
C ARG A 282 16.14 10.73 -14.48
N SER A 283 14.86 11.07 -14.41
CA SER A 283 14.38 12.30 -13.79
C SER A 283 14.05 12.14 -12.31
N THR A 284 13.50 10.99 -11.91
CA THR A 284 13.00 10.81 -10.54
C THR A 284 14.06 10.23 -9.61
N LYS A 285 14.26 10.89 -8.47
CA LYS A 285 15.04 10.36 -7.34
C LYS A 285 14.15 9.46 -6.49
N GLY A 286 14.05 8.20 -6.87
CA GLY A 286 13.23 7.21 -6.18
C GLY A 286 13.35 5.83 -6.80
N GLU A 287 12.64 4.88 -6.24
CA GLU A 287 12.58 3.52 -6.78
C GLU A 287 11.62 3.48 -7.97
N VAL A 288 12.11 3.18 -9.17
CA VAL A 288 11.27 3.07 -10.37
C VAL A 288 11.04 1.60 -10.72
N VAL A 289 9.79 1.18 -10.60
CA VAL A 289 9.28 -0.17 -10.88
C VAL A 289 8.47 -0.11 -12.15
N TYR A 290 8.70 -1.01 -13.11
CA TYR A 290 8.01 -0.94 -14.39
C TYR A 290 7.76 -2.29 -15.05
N SER A 291 6.71 -2.31 -15.88
CA SER A 291 6.46 -3.31 -16.90
C SER A 291 5.92 -2.58 -18.13
N THR A 292 6.71 -2.56 -19.21
CA THR A 292 6.39 -1.88 -20.47
C THR A 292 5.27 -2.58 -21.24
N PHE A 293 4.59 -1.86 -22.15
CA PHE A 293 3.40 -2.36 -22.88
C PHE A 293 3.63 -3.61 -23.76
N ASP A 294 4.89 -3.93 -24.06
CA ASP A 294 5.28 -5.12 -24.85
C ASP A 294 5.27 -6.41 -24.03
N ARG A 295 5.03 -6.32 -22.71
CA ARG A 295 4.93 -7.47 -21.80
C ARG A 295 3.50 -8.00 -21.70
N PRO A 296 3.31 -9.28 -21.31
CA PRO A 296 1.99 -9.85 -21.02
C PRO A 296 1.28 -9.17 -19.84
N ALA A 297 -0.05 -9.25 -19.82
CA ALA A 297 -0.87 -8.69 -18.75
C ALA A 297 -0.57 -9.32 -17.37
N GLU A 298 -0.21 -10.61 -17.34
CA GLU A 298 0.17 -11.30 -16.11
C GLU A 298 1.41 -10.65 -15.46
N GLU A 299 2.41 -10.25 -16.26
CA GLU A 299 3.61 -9.56 -15.78
C GLU A 299 3.27 -8.20 -15.17
N HIS A 300 2.36 -7.44 -15.80
CA HIS A 300 1.86 -6.17 -15.26
C HIS A 300 1.23 -6.33 -13.87
N THR A 301 0.37 -7.35 -13.73
CA THR A 301 -0.29 -7.64 -12.45
C THR A 301 0.70 -8.10 -11.39
N GLN A 302 1.65 -8.97 -11.75
CA GLN A 302 2.66 -9.49 -10.83
C GLN A 302 3.57 -8.40 -10.28
N VAL A 303 4.08 -7.52 -11.16
CA VAL A 303 4.96 -6.41 -10.78
C VAL A 303 4.25 -5.46 -9.82
N SER A 304 3.02 -5.09 -10.15
CA SER A 304 2.20 -4.19 -9.32
C SER A 304 1.90 -4.81 -7.96
N GLU A 305 1.53 -6.09 -7.91
CA GLU A 305 1.30 -6.78 -6.64
C GLU A 305 2.56 -6.84 -5.77
N LEU A 306 3.72 -7.15 -6.36
CA LEU A 306 4.97 -7.21 -5.60
C LEU A 306 5.40 -5.82 -5.12
N ALA A 307 5.21 -4.77 -5.93
CA ALA A 307 5.45 -3.37 -5.54
C ALA A 307 4.56 -2.94 -4.36
N LEU A 308 3.27 -3.30 -4.39
CA LEU A 308 2.36 -3.03 -3.29
C LEU A 308 2.77 -3.78 -2.02
N GLU A 309 3.12 -5.06 -2.13
CA GLU A 309 3.54 -5.83 -0.97
C GLU A 309 4.84 -5.27 -0.39
N ARG A 310 5.81 -4.86 -1.22
CA ARG A 310 7.03 -4.17 -0.78
C ARG A 310 6.70 -2.90 0.01
N ALA A 311 5.82 -2.04 -0.51
CA ALA A 311 5.38 -0.83 0.18
C ALA A 311 4.76 -1.16 1.55
N LYS A 312 3.89 -2.17 1.63
CA LYS A 312 3.31 -2.60 2.92
C LYS A 312 4.36 -3.08 3.91
N ARG A 313 5.42 -3.77 3.46
CA ARG A 313 6.50 -4.21 4.36
C ARG A 313 7.26 -3.03 4.96
N LEU A 314 7.49 -1.97 4.16
CA LEU A 314 8.12 -0.73 4.62
C LEU A 314 7.23 0.00 5.65
N VAL A 315 5.93 0.10 5.40
CA VAL A 315 4.98 0.72 6.35
C VAL A 315 4.86 -0.07 7.66
N GLU A 316 4.90 -1.40 7.60
CA GLU A 316 4.91 -2.25 8.80
C GLU A 316 6.13 -2.02 9.72
N MET A 317 7.17 -1.34 9.23
CA MET A 317 8.34 -0.91 10.00
C MET A 317 8.28 0.57 10.41
N GLY A 318 7.12 1.23 10.21
CA GLY A 318 6.92 2.64 10.52
C GLY A 318 7.40 3.61 9.44
N GLY A 319 7.72 3.13 8.24
CA GLY A 319 8.10 3.99 7.12
C GLY A 319 6.92 4.69 6.45
N ASP A 320 7.15 5.91 5.96
CA ASP A 320 6.23 6.61 5.07
C ASP A 320 6.57 6.25 3.62
N VAL A 321 5.60 5.72 2.88
CA VAL A 321 5.81 5.26 1.50
C VAL A 321 4.85 5.98 0.57
N VAL A 322 5.36 6.49 -0.55
CA VAL A 322 4.54 7.10 -1.60
C VAL A 322 4.67 6.30 -2.88
N ILE A 323 3.55 5.80 -3.40
CA ILE A 323 3.48 5.16 -4.72
C ILE A 323 2.86 6.13 -5.72
N LEU A 324 3.60 6.46 -6.77
CA LEU A 324 3.11 7.13 -7.97
C LEU A 324 2.82 6.07 -9.04
N LEU A 325 1.55 5.77 -9.27
CA LEU A 325 1.10 4.73 -10.20
C LEU A 325 0.67 5.35 -11.53
N ASP A 326 1.32 4.93 -12.62
CA ASP A 326 0.94 5.28 -13.98
C ASP A 326 0.67 4.02 -14.81
N SER A 327 -0.58 3.57 -14.98
CA SER A 327 -1.84 4.18 -14.50
C SER A 327 -2.74 3.15 -13.83
N ILE A 328 -3.67 3.61 -12.97
CA ILE A 328 -4.67 2.72 -12.36
C ILE A 328 -5.60 2.14 -13.43
N THR A 329 -5.89 2.90 -14.49
CA THR A 329 -6.71 2.44 -15.62
C THR A 329 -6.04 1.29 -16.36
N ARG A 330 -4.74 1.40 -16.66
CA ARG A 330 -3.99 0.33 -17.32
C ARG A 330 -3.82 -0.89 -16.43
N LEU A 331 -3.57 -0.71 -15.13
CA LEU A 331 -3.53 -1.81 -14.17
C LEU A 331 -4.88 -2.57 -14.13
N ALA A 332 -6.00 -1.85 -14.10
CA ALA A 332 -7.32 -2.47 -14.14
C ALA A 332 -7.58 -3.23 -15.44
N ARG A 333 -7.15 -2.69 -16.59
CA ARG A 333 -7.19 -3.40 -17.87
C ARG A 333 -6.36 -4.68 -17.85
N ALA A 334 -5.14 -4.63 -17.32
CA ALA A 334 -4.28 -5.80 -17.20
C ALA A 334 -4.93 -6.91 -16.35
N HIS A 335 -5.52 -6.56 -15.19
CA HIS A 335 -6.26 -7.52 -14.38
C HIS A 335 -7.49 -8.07 -15.10
N ASN A 336 -8.20 -7.27 -15.89
CA ASN A 336 -9.34 -7.74 -16.70
C ASN A 336 -8.93 -8.72 -17.80
N LEU A 337 -7.72 -8.60 -18.35
CA LEU A 337 -7.19 -9.53 -19.35
C LEU A 337 -6.62 -10.80 -18.72
N ALA A 338 -5.95 -10.68 -17.57
CA ALA A 338 -5.29 -11.81 -16.90
C ALA A 338 -6.24 -12.68 -16.06
N THR A 339 -7.39 -12.15 -15.63
CA THR A 339 -8.34 -12.88 -14.78
C THR A 339 -9.27 -13.75 -15.64
N PRO A 340 -9.47 -15.04 -15.29
CA PRO A 340 -10.47 -15.88 -15.94
C PRO A 340 -11.88 -15.26 -15.82
N ALA A 341 -12.67 -15.34 -16.88
CA ALA A 341 -14.02 -14.75 -16.90
C ALA A 341 -14.91 -15.37 -15.80
N SER A 342 -15.51 -14.52 -14.97
CA SER A 342 -16.43 -14.92 -13.90
C SER A 342 -17.86 -15.17 -14.39
N GLY A 343 -18.15 -14.77 -15.63
CA GLY A 343 -19.50 -14.80 -16.22
C GLY A 343 -20.38 -13.61 -15.85
N ARG A 344 -19.91 -12.69 -15.00
CA ARG A 344 -20.59 -11.43 -14.64
C ARG A 344 -19.82 -10.24 -15.20
N ILE A 345 -20.20 -9.86 -16.42
CA ILE A 345 -19.60 -8.76 -17.17
C ILE A 345 -20.44 -7.50 -16.94
N LEU A 346 -19.79 -6.45 -16.44
CA LEU A 346 -20.36 -5.11 -16.28
C LEU A 346 -20.46 -4.40 -17.64
N SER A 347 -21.11 -3.24 -17.65
CA SER A 347 -21.06 -2.35 -18.81
C SER A 347 -19.60 -2.08 -19.23
N GLY A 348 -19.35 -1.95 -20.54
CA GLY A 348 -18.00 -1.70 -21.05
C GLY A 348 -17.07 -2.91 -21.10
N GLY A 349 -17.56 -4.14 -20.84
CA GLY A 349 -16.76 -5.36 -21.00
C GLY A 349 -15.82 -5.67 -19.84
N VAL A 350 -16.06 -5.06 -18.68
CA VAL A 350 -15.27 -5.26 -17.47
C VAL A 350 -15.85 -6.40 -16.64
N ASP A 351 -15.04 -7.38 -16.28
CA ASP A 351 -15.44 -8.42 -15.34
C ASP A 351 -15.51 -7.86 -13.92
N SER A 352 -16.61 -8.11 -13.21
CA SER A 352 -16.79 -7.62 -11.84
C SER A 352 -15.71 -8.10 -10.86
N GLN A 353 -15.14 -9.29 -11.06
CA GLN A 353 -14.06 -9.82 -10.20
C GLN A 353 -12.70 -9.23 -10.56
N ALA A 354 -12.49 -8.84 -11.83
CA ALA A 354 -11.22 -8.27 -12.28
C ALA A 354 -10.90 -6.91 -11.65
N LEU A 355 -11.91 -6.17 -11.20
CA LEU A 355 -11.70 -4.88 -10.50
C LEU A 355 -11.29 -5.04 -9.04
N TYR A 356 -11.45 -6.22 -8.45
CA TYR A 356 -11.16 -6.41 -7.03
C TYR A 356 -9.67 -6.21 -6.68
N PRO A 357 -8.69 -6.83 -7.37
CA PRO A 357 -7.29 -6.61 -7.05
C PRO A 357 -6.83 -5.15 -7.24
N PRO A 358 -7.16 -4.46 -8.34
CA PRO A 358 -6.89 -3.03 -8.51
C PRO A 358 -7.52 -2.15 -7.41
N LYS A 359 -8.77 -2.41 -7.00
CA LYS A 359 -9.41 -1.71 -5.88
C LYS A 359 -8.68 -1.95 -4.56
N ARG A 360 -8.26 -3.19 -4.31
CA ARG A 360 -7.45 -3.54 -3.14
C ARG A 360 -6.09 -2.85 -3.16
N PHE A 361 -5.47 -2.71 -4.33
CA PHE A 361 -4.23 -1.96 -4.51
C PHE A 361 -4.43 -0.50 -4.11
N PHE A 362 -5.40 0.18 -4.72
CA PHE A 362 -5.63 1.60 -4.47
C PHE A 362 -6.14 1.87 -3.03
N GLY A 363 -7.03 1.01 -2.53
CA GLY A 363 -7.56 1.06 -1.16
C GLY A 363 -6.55 0.64 -0.07
N ALA A 364 -5.35 0.20 -0.43
CA ALA A 364 -4.30 -0.04 0.54
C ALA A 364 -3.80 1.26 1.16
N ALA A 365 -3.79 2.38 0.42
CA ALA A 365 -3.30 3.65 0.92
C ALA A 365 -4.12 4.17 2.11
N ARG A 366 -3.42 4.57 3.16
CA ARG A 366 -3.97 4.97 4.46
C ARG A 366 -2.86 5.55 5.33
N ASN A 367 -3.25 6.46 6.22
CA ASN A 367 -2.42 6.88 7.35
C ASN A 367 -2.55 5.84 8.46
N ILE A 368 -1.51 5.63 9.27
CA ILE A 368 -1.48 4.59 10.31
C ILE A 368 -1.24 5.21 11.69
N GLU A 369 -2.10 4.89 12.65
CA GLU A 369 -1.97 5.40 14.04
C GLU A 369 -0.68 4.92 14.72
N GLU A 370 -0.29 3.67 14.51
CA GLU A 370 0.90 3.06 15.12
C GLU A 370 2.23 3.52 14.47
N GLY A 371 2.17 4.34 13.42
CA GLY A 371 3.32 4.89 12.71
C GLY A 371 3.43 4.42 11.26
N GLY A 372 4.04 5.28 10.44
CA GLY A 372 4.16 5.12 8.99
C GLY A 372 2.88 5.47 8.23
N SER A 373 2.97 5.47 6.91
CA SER A 373 1.82 5.75 6.05
C SER A 373 2.04 5.20 4.65
N LEU A 374 0.94 4.84 3.96
CA LEU A 374 0.97 4.48 2.55
C LEU A 374 0.17 5.50 1.76
N THR A 375 0.84 6.35 1.01
CA THR A 375 0.22 7.26 0.03
C THR A 375 0.24 6.61 -1.34
N ILE A 376 -0.88 6.62 -2.06
CA ILE A 376 -0.96 6.18 -3.45
C ILE A 376 -1.60 7.28 -4.28
N MET A 377 -0.86 7.74 -5.29
CA MET A 377 -1.32 8.67 -6.32
C MET A 377 -1.40 7.90 -7.64
N GLY A 378 -2.61 7.63 -8.11
CA GLY A 378 -2.83 6.91 -9.38
C GLY A 378 -3.32 7.85 -10.47
N THR A 379 -2.75 7.76 -11.67
CA THR A 379 -3.33 8.44 -12.83
C THR A 379 -4.53 7.63 -13.34
N ALA A 380 -5.63 8.31 -13.67
CA ALA A 380 -6.83 7.70 -14.26
C ALA A 380 -7.14 8.37 -15.59
N LEU A 381 -7.25 7.56 -16.65
CA LEU A 381 -7.56 8.05 -17.99
C LEU A 381 -9.06 8.25 -18.15
N VAL A 382 -9.45 9.44 -18.63
CA VAL A 382 -10.83 9.79 -19.00
C VAL A 382 -10.89 10.30 -20.44
N GLU A 383 -12.09 10.39 -21.01
CA GLU A 383 -12.31 10.90 -22.38
C GLU A 383 -11.44 10.18 -23.44
N THR A 384 -11.22 8.87 -23.24
CA THR A 384 -10.49 7.99 -24.17
C THR A 384 -11.39 7.47 -25.29
N GLY A 385 -12.71 7.64 -25.16
CA GLY A 385 -13.72 7.02 -26.03
C GLY A 385 -14.01 5.56 -25.68
N SER A 386 -13.38 5.01 -24.63
CA SER A 386 -13.60 3.64 -24.17
C SER A 386 -14.58 3.59 -22.99
N ARG A 387 -15.72 2.93 -23.17
CA ARG A 387 -16.68 2.66 -22.07
C ARG A 387 -16.05 1.86 -20.92
N MET A 388 -15.05 1.03 -21.22
CA MET A 388 -14.30 0.31 -20.21
C MET A 388 -13.60 1.27 -19.24
N ASP A 389 -12.98 2.33 -19.76
CA ASP A 389 -12.25 3.30 -18.94
C ASP A 389 -13.19 4.16 -18.10
N GLU A 390 -14.34 4.52 -18.65
CA GLU A 390 -15.39 5.23 -17.92
C GLU A 390 -15.87 4.42 -16.70
N VAL A 391 -16.15 3.12 -16.89
CA VAL A 391 -16.56 2.23 -15.81
C VAL A 391 -15.44 2.05 -14.78
N ILE A 392 -14.20 1.86 -15.23
CA ILE A 392 -13.05 1.79 -14.33
C ILE A 392 -12.93 3.07 -13.50
N PHE A 393 -13.01 4.24 -14.13
CA PHE A 393 -12.90 5.53 -13.44
C PHE A 393 -13.96 5.70 -12.36
N GLU A 394 -15.23 5.44 -12.67
CA GLU A 394 -16.33 5.58 -11.70
C GLU A 394 -16.14 4.66 -10.48
N GLU A 395 -15.63 3.44 -10.69
CA GLU A 395 -15.37 2.48 -9.61
C GLU A 395 -14.21 2.93 -8.69
N PHE A 396 -13.23 3.66 -9.22
CA PHE A 396 -12.12 4.19 -8.43
C PHE A 396 -12.41 5.55 -7.78
N LYS A 397 -13.25 6.37 -8.41
CA LYS A 397 -13.69 7.67 -7.88
C LYS A 397 -14.31 7.52 -6.48
N GLY A 398 -15.13 6.49 -6.27
CA GLY A 398 -15.71 6.18 -4.96
C GLY A 398 -14.70 5.73 -3.89
N THR A 399 -13.52 5.25 -4.31
CA THR A 399 -12.48 4.70 -3.42
C THR A 399 -11.46 5.76 -2.98
N GLY A 400 -11.22 6.76 -3.83
CA GLY A 400 -10.30 7.86 -3.58
C GLY A 400 -10.83 8.88 -2.57
N ASN A 401 -9.91 9.63 -1.98
CA ASN A 401 -10.21 10.77 -1.10
C ASN A 401 -9.55 12.08 -1.55
N MET A 402 -8.86 12.09 -2.69
CA MET A 402 -8.36 13.29 -3.37
C MET A 402 -8.47 13.09 -4.88
N GLU A 403 -8.86 14.14 -5.59
CA GLU A 403 -8.95 14.17 -7.05
C GLU A 403 -8.27 15.43 -7.58
N VAL A 404 -7.39 15.29 -8.57
CA VAL A 404 -6.88 16.37 -9.41
C VAL A 404 -7.35 16.09 -10.82
N ARG A 405 -8.18 16.96 -11.38
CA ARG A 405 -8.72 16.79 -12.71
C ARG A 405 -8.00 17.70 -13.69
N LEU A 406 -7.48 17.12 -14.77
CA LEU A 406 -6.91 17.88 -15.87
C LEU A 406 -7.98 18.09 -16.95
N ASP A 407 -7.99 19.27 -17.54
CA ASP A 407 -8.98 19.70 -18.52
C ASP A 407 -8.35 19.80 -19.92
N ARG A 408 -8.95 19.11 -20.90
CA ARG A 408 -8.48 19.10 -22.29
C ARG A 408 -8.61 20.48 -22.96
N SER A 409 -9.68 21.22 -22.68
CA SER A 409 -9.91 22.55 -23.25
C SER A 409 -8.88 23.58 -22.80
N LEU A 410 -8.37 23.47 -21.56
CA LEU A 410 -7.25 24.28 -21.07
C LEU A 410 -5.95 23.91 -21.78
N ALA A 411 -5.68 22.61 -21.92
CA ALA A 411 -4.49 22.11 -22.61
C ALA A 411 -4.48 22.49 -24.11
N ASP A 412 -5.62 22.43 -24.80
CA ASP A 412 -5.77 22.82 -26.20
C ASP A 412 -5.51 24.32 -26.41
N LYS A 413 -5.85 25.16 -25.41
CA LYS A 413 -5.51 26.60 -25.36
C LYS A 413 -4.08 26.86 -24.91
N ARG A 414 -3.30 25.83 -24.60
CA ARG A 414 -1.92 25.89 -24.07
C ARG A 414 -1.80 26.59 -22.72
N ILE A 415 -2.85 26.51 -21.90
CA ILE A 415 -2.82 26.98 -20.52
C ILE A 415 -2.36 25.83 -19.64
N TYR A 416 -1.18 25.96 -19.05
CA TYR A 416 -0.58 24.96 -18.16
C TYR A 416 -0.21 25.57 -16.81
N PRO A 417 -0.35 24.82 -15.70
CA PRO A 417 -0.85 23.45 -15.60
C PRO A 417 -2.35 23.36 -15.91
N ALA A 418 -2.79 22.39 -16.72
CA ALA A 418 -4.16 22.29 -17.20
C ALA A 418 -5.13 21.72 -16.14
N ILE A 419 -5.08 22.23 -14.91
CA ILE A 419 -5.87 21.76 -13.77
C ILE A 419 -7.23 22.47 -13.76
N ASP A 420 -8.30 21.69 -13.68
CA ASP A 420 -9.63 22.19 -13.36
C ASP A 420 -9.72 22.44 -11.85
N ILE A 421 -9.71 23.71 -11.48
CA ILE A 421 -9.77 24.16 -10.09
C ILE A 421 -11.09 23.77 -9.41
N GLN A 422 -12.20 23.74 -10.17
CA GLN A 422 -13.53 23.50 -9.61
C GLN A 422 -13.77 22.01 -9.36
N ALA A 423 -13.27 21.16 -10.25
CA ALA A 423 -13.43 19.71 -10.15
C ALA A 423 -12.37 19.02 -9.28
N SER A 424 -11.30 19.73 -8.89
CA SER A 424 -10.23 19.20 -8.06
C SER A 424 -10.45 19.48 -6.57
N GLY A 425 -9.99 18.59 -5.71
CA GLY A 425 -10.12 18.76 -4.26
C GLY A 425 -9.71 17.55 -3.43
N THR A 426 -9.52 17.80 -2.14
CA THR A 426 -9.19 16.77 -1.13
C THR A 426 -10.29 16.69 -0.08
N ARG A 427 -10.76 15.49 0.22
CA ARG A 427 -11.69 15.25 1.33
C ARG A 427 -10.95 15.43 2.64
N LYS A 428 -11.63 16.01 3.65
CA LYS A 428 -11.03 16.26 4.98
C LYS A 428 -9.78 17.15 4.93
N GLU A 429 -9.74 18.09 3.99
CA GLU A 429 -8.63 19.03 3.85
C GLU A 429 -8.42 19.89 5.10
N GLU A 430 -9.44 20.05 5.96
CA GLU A 430 -9.31 20.76 7.23
C GLU A 430 -8.28 20.13 8.19
N LEU A 431 -7.88 18.87 7.96
CA LEU A 431 -6.84 18.20 8.72
C LEU A 431 -5.42 18.48 8.18
N LEU A 432 -5.31 19.01 6.97
CA LEU A 432 -4.04 19.22 6.27
C LEU A 432 -3.59 20.69 6.23
N PHE A 433 -4.46 21.60 6.66
CA PHE A 433 -4.20 23.03 6.71
C PHE A 433 -4.26 23.54 8.14
N ASP A 434 -3.49 24.59 8.41
CA ASP A 434 -3.75 25.41 9.58
C ASP A 434 -5.14 26.08 9.47
N PRO A 435 -5.90 26.24 10.56
CA PRO A 435 -7.24 26.83 10.50
C PRO A 435 -7.31 28.24 9.89
N ASP A 436 -6.27 29.06 10.04
CA ASP A 436 -6.24 30.40 9.45
C ASP A 436 -5.83 30.36 7.97
N GLU A 437 -4.90 29.48 7.60
CA GLU A 437 -4.56 29.20 6.20
C GLU A 437 -5.80 28.72 5.42
N LEU A 438 -6.55 27.77 6.00
CA LEU A 438 -7.74 27.18 5.41
C LEU A 438 -8.82 28.23 5.08
N LYS A 439 -9.03 29.21 5.98
CA LYS A 439 -9.98 30.30 5.74
C LYS A 439 -9.58 31.11 4.50
N GLN A 440 -8.28 31.35 4.30
CA GLN A 440 -7.81 32.09 3.12
C GLN A 440 -7.93 31.26 1.85
N VAL A 441 -7.61 29.96 1.91
CA VAL A 441 -7.81 29.02 0.80
C VAL A 441 -9.27 28.98 0.37
N TRP A 442 -10.22 28.93 1.31
CA TRP A 442 -11.65 28.97 0.98
C TRP A 442 -12.10 30.29 0.37
N LYS A 443 -11.57 31.43 0.82
CA LYS A 443 -11.85 32.73 0.19
C LYS A 443 -11.33 32.75 -1.25
N LEU A 444 -10.11 32.29 -1.46
CA LEU A 444 -9.52 32.16 -2.80
C LEU A 444 -10.41 31.30 -3.69
N ARG A 445 -10.84 30.12 -3.23
CA ARG A 445 -11.74 29.24 -4.01
C ARG A 445 -13.04 29.93 -4.39
N ARG A 446 -13.66 30.71 -3.49
CA ARG A 446 -14.89 31.46 -3.80
C ARG A 446 -14.68 32.50 -4.91
N VAL A 447 -13.53 33.19 -4.92
CA VAL A 447 -13.19 34.14 -5.98
C VAL A 447 -13.01 33.42 -7.31
N LEU A 448 -12.28 32.29 -7.32
CA LEU A 448 -12.02 31.52 -8.53
C LEU A 448 -13.28 30.87 -9.10
N LEU A 449 -14.21 30.43 -8.25
CA LEU A 449 -15.50 29.85 -8.65
C LEU A 449 -16.46 30.86 -9.29
N ALA A 450 -16.24 32.16 -9.09
CA ALA A 450 -17.03 33.21 -9.73
C ALA A 450 -16.60 33.48 -11.19
N LEU A 451 -15.49 32.88 -11.62
CA LEU A 451 -14.91 33.05 -12.96
C LEU A 451 -15.08 31.77 -13.78
N GLU A 452 -15.04 31.93 -15.10
CA GLU A 452 -14.92 30.79 -16.02
C GLU A 452 -13.56 30.08 -15.84
N PRO A 453 -13.46 28.76 -16.11
CA PRO A 453 -12.28 27.96 -15.76
C PRO A 453 -10.95 28.49 -16.31
N ALA A 454 -10.89 28.89 -17.59
CA ALA A 454 -9.66 29.39 -18.20
C ALA A 454 -9.21 30.74 -17.59
N PRO A 455 -10.06 31.79 -17.53
CA PRO A 455 -9.71 33.03 -16.83
C PRO A 455 -9.36 32.83 -15.35
N ALA A 456 -10.04 31.92 -14.65
CA ALA A 456 -9.76 31.63 -13.25
C ALA A 456 -8.34 31.10 -13.05
N LEU A 457 -7.95 30.13 -13.88
CA LEU A 457 -6.61 29.54 -13.84
C LEU A 457 -5.53 30.54 -14.25
N GLU A 458 -5.75 31.32 -15.32
CA GLU A 458 -4.81 32.36 -15.74
C GLU A 458 -4.61 33.43 -14.66
N LEU A 459 -5.70 33.87 -14.01
CA LEU A 459 -5.64 34.79 -12.89
C LEU A 459 -4.80 34.21 -11.74
N LEU A 460 -5.05 32.96 -11.37
CA LEU A 460 -4.30 32.27 -10.30
C LEU A 460 -2.81 32.16 -10.65
N ILE A 461 -2.47 31.70 -11.86
CA ILE A 461 -1.08 31.57 -12.31
C ILE A 461 -0.37 32.92 -12.28
N ASN A 462 -1.01 33.98 -12.80
CA ASN A 462 -0.41 35.32 -12.82
C ASN A 462 -0.18 35.85 -11.40
N LYS A 463 -1.13 35.64 -10.49
CA LYS A 463 -0.98 36.06 -9.10
C LYS A 463 0.05 35.25 -8.32
N LEU A 464 0.19 33.96 -8.60
CA LEU A 464 1.26 33.16 -8.01
C LEU A 464 2.64 33.65 -8.44
N LYS A 465 2.81 34.09 -9.69
CA LYS A 465 4.09 34.67 -10.17
C LYS A 465 4.48 35.97 -9.48
N ASP A 466 3.51 36.72 -8.95
CA ASP A 466 3.78 37.96 -8.21
C ASP A 466 4.33 37.69 -6.79
N SER A 467 4.31 36.44 -6.33
CA SER A 467 4.70 36.03 -4.96
C SER A 467 5.71 34.88 -4.98
N LYS A 468 6.56 34.79 -3.96
CA LYS A 468 7.59 33.75 -3.87
C LYS A 468 7.11 32.47 -3.20
N SER A 469 6.02 32.55 -2.43
CA SER A 469 5.46 31.39 -1.73
C SER A 469 3.93 31.47 -1.62
N ASN A 470 3.31 30.32 -1.39
CA ASN A 470 1.88 30.20 -1.12
C ASN A 470 1.48 30.94 0.16
N THR A 471 2.35 30.98 1.17
CA THR A 471 2.12 31.75 2.40
C THR A 471 2.06 33.25 2.11
N GLU A 472 3.01 33.77 1.32
CA GLU A 472 3.02 35.18 0.90
C GLU A 472 1.79 35.51 0.05
N PHE A 473 1.49 34.66 -0.94
CA PHE A 473 0.31 34.78 -1.79
C PHE A 473 -1.00 34.86 -0.98
N LEU A 474 -1.22 33.93 -0.06
CA LEU A 474 -2.42 33.91 0.77
C LEU A 474 -2.52 35.15 1.68
N ALA A 475 -1.39 35.67 2.15
CA ALA A 475 -1.35 36.90 2.94
C ALA A 475 -1.74 38.14 2.10
N GLU A 476 -1.38 38.19 0.82
CA GLU A 476 -1.82 39.25 -0.10
C GLU A 476 -3.31 39.17 -0.40
N VAL A 477 -3.82 37.96 -0.70
CA VAL A 477 -5.25 37.73 -0.93
C VAL A 477 -6.08 38.13 0.30
N ALA A 478 -5.57 37.86 1.50
CA ALA A 478 -6.20 38.26 2.75
C ALA A 478 -6.33 39.79 2.91
N LYS A 479 -5.36 40.56 2.40
CA LYS A 479 -5.36 42.02 2.45
C LYS A 479 -6.30 42.64 1.41
N SER A 480 -6.40 42.05 0.23
CA SER A 480 -7.24 42.56 -0.87
C SER A 480 -8.73 42.26 -0.72
N GLY A 481 -9.12 41.42 0.25
CA GLY A 481 -10.51 41.00 0.50
C GLY A 481 -11.22 41.69 1.67
N ASN A 482 -10.69 42.81 2.17
CA ASN A 482 -11.32 43.66 3.19
C ASN A 482 -11.93 44.93 2.57
#